data_AF-A0A7K1SU01-F1
#
_entry.id   AF-A0A7K1SU01-F1
#
_cell.length_a   1.000
_cell.length_b   1.000
_cell.length_c   1.000
_cell.angle_alpha   90.00
_cell.angle_beta   90.00
_cell.angle_gamma   90.00
#
_symmetry.space_group_name_H-M   'P 1'
#
loop_
_entity.id
_entity.type
_entity.pdbx_description
1 polymer ?
#
loop_
_entity_poly.entity_id
_entity_poly.type
_entity_poly.pdbx_seq_one_letter_code
_entity_poly.pdbx_strand_id
1 'polypeptide(L)' 'MKKITLFACLIISVLACNQSNQQTAQKQSDSISAGKNSIQYTCPMHPKIVKNKPGVCPKCGMDLVEKE' A
#
# COMPACT_ATOMS: atom_id res chain seq x y z
N MET A 1 -48.53 -19.80 -12.98
CA MET A 1 -47.67 -19.37 -14.10
C MET A 1 -47.27 -17.88 -14.07
N LYS A 2 -48.04 -16.95 -13.49
CA LYS A 2 -47.62 -15.54 -13.30
C LYS A 2 -46.84 -15.25 -12.00
N LYS A 3 -46.70 -16.27 -11.14
CA LYS A 3 -46.00 -16.19 -9.84
C LYS A 3 -44.51 -16.58 -9.94
N ILE A 4 -44.13 -17.24 -11.04
CA ILE A 4 -42.75 -17.67 -11.32
C ILE A 4 -41.87 -16.45 -11.70
N THR A 5 -42.47 -15.44 -12.35
CA THR A 5 -41.78 -14.18 -12.69
C THR A 5 -41.48 -13.28 -11.46
N LEU A 6 -42.22 -13.44 -10.36
CA LEU A 6 -42.02 -12.64 -9.14
C LEU A 6 -40.91 -13.18 -8.22
N PHE A 7 -40.63 -14.49 -8.24
CA PHE A 7 -39.56 -15.08 -7.42
C PHE A 7 -38.17 -14.93 -8.03
N ALA A 8 -38.06 -14.77 -9.36
CA ALA A 8 -36.77 -14.62 -10.05
C ALA A 8 -36.10 -13.25 -9.83
N CYS A 9 -36.86 -12.17 -9.60
CA CYS A 9 -36.30 -10.84 -9.38
C CYS A 9 -35.69 -10.63 -7.98
N LEU A 10 -36.04 -11.46 -6.99
CA LEU A 10 -35.56 -11.28 -5.61
C LEU A 10 -34.22 -11.99 -5.35
N ILE A 11 -33.85 -12.98 -6.16
CA ILE A 11 -32.57 -13.72 -6.03
C ILE A 11 -31.41 -13.01 -6.74
N ILE A 12 -31.67 -12.12 -7.70
CA ILE A 12 -30.64 -11.42 -8.49
C ILE A 12 -29.92 -10.34 -7.66
N SER A 13 -30.53 -9.82 -6.58
CA SER A 13 -29.92 -8.77 -5.75
C SER A 13 -28.83 -9.26 -4.78
N VAL A 14 -28.71 -10.56 -4.54
CA VAL A 14 -27.78 -11.09 -3.51
C VAL A 14 -26.43 -11.55 -4.09
N LEU A 15 -26.31 -11.75 -5.42
CA LEU A 15 -25.04 -12.15 -6.05
C LEU A 15 -24.15 -10.99 -6.50
N ALA A 16 -24.59 -9.74 -6.39
CA ALA A 16 -23.79 -8.55 -6.72
C ALA A 16 -22.86 -8.07 -5.58
N CYS A 17 -22.85 -8.75 -4.43
CA CYS A 17 -21.77 -8.64 -3.43
C CYS A 17 -20.73 -9.75 -3.66
N ASN A 18 -20.21 -9.86 -4.88
CA ASN A 18 -18.86 -10.37 -5.10
C ASN A 18 -17.93 -9.16 -5.22
N GLN A 19 -17.77 -8.42 -4.11
CA GLN A 19 -16.59 -7.57 -3.95
C GLN A 19 -15.42 -8.51 -3.77
N SER A 20 -14.87 -8.83 -4.93
CA SER A 20 -13.48 -9.17 -5.12
C SER A 20 -12.62 -8.43 -4.10
N ASN A 21 -11.67 -9.19 -3.57
CA ASN A 21 -10.48 -8.75 -2.86
C ASN A 21 -10.52 -8.89 -1.33
N GLN A 22 -10.16 -10.10 -0.91
CA GLN A 22 -9.42 -10.35 0.31
C GLN A 22 -8.40 -9.22 0.56
N GLN A 23 -8.55 -8.49 1.66
CA GLN A 23 -7.47 -7.99 2.53
C GLN A 23 -8.02 -6.93 3.50
N THR A 24 -8.82 -7.36 4.46
CA THR A 24 -9.01 -6.64 5.73
C THR A 24 -8.73 -7.60 6.88
N ALA A 25 -7.53 -8.21 6.90
CA ALA A 25 -6.88 -8.76 8.10
C ALA A 25 -5.48 -9.35 7.79
N GLN A 26 -4.63 -8.68 7.00
CA GLN A 26 -3.18 -8.83 7.20
C GLN A 26 -2.78 -7.84 8.29
N LYS A 27 -3.03 -8.30 9.53
CA LYS A 27 -2.37 -7.83 10.74
C LYS A 27 -0.87 -8.06 10.53
N GLN A 28 -0.10 -7.01 10.81
CA GLN A 28 1.36 -6.94 10.75
C GLN A 28 2.04 -8.26 11.15
N SER A 29 2.59 -8.92 10.15
CA SER A 29 3.72 -9.80 10.32
C SER A 29 4.89 -9.09 9.65
N ASP A 30 5.60 -8.30 10.46
CA ASP A 30 6.95 -7.84 10.21
C ASP A 30 7.85 -9.05 9.96
N SER A 31 7.90 -9.58 8.73
CA SER A 31 8.88 -10.59 8.33
C SER A 31 8.80 -10.82 6.82
N ILE A 32 9.96 -10.74 6.17
CA ILE A 32 10.24 -10.89 4.73
C ILE A 32 10.12 -9.57 3.93
N SER A 33 11.07 -8.67 4.14
CA SER A 33 11.70 -8.00 2.98
C SER A 33 12.87 -8.85 2.55
N ALA A 34 12.56 -9.91 1.79
CA ALA A 34 13.55 -10.57 0.96
C ALA A 34 14.07 -9.54 -0.05
N GLY A 35 15.34 -9.15 0.09
CA GLY A 35 16.18 -8.67 -1.00
C GLY A 35 15.70 -7.43 -1.78
N LYS A 36 15.32 -6.35 -1.10
CA LYS A 36 15.32 -5.03 -1.77
C LYS A 36 16.61 -4.33 -1.44
N ASN A 37 17.42 -4.09 -2.47
CA ASN A 37 18.53 -3.15 -2.43
C ASN A 37 17.97 -1.82 -1.91
N SER A 38 18.11 -1.57 -0.61
CA SER A 38 17.43 -0.44 0.04
C SER A 38 18.20 0.81 -0.33
N ILE A 39 17.71 1.53 -1.34
CA ILE A 39 18.25 2.84 -1.72
C ILE A 39 18.23 3.72 -0.48
N GLN A 40 19.42 4.07 0.00
CA GLN A 40 19.59 5.00 1.09
C GLN A 40 19.63 6.40 0.50
N TYR A 41 19.17 7.40 1.25
CA TYR A 41 19.21 8.80 0.87
C TYR A 41 19.96 9.56 1.96
N THR A 42 20.87 10.45 1.56
CA THR A 42 21.71 11.24 2.46
C THR A 42 21.67 12.73 2.11
N CYS A 43 21.89 13.59 3.10
CA CYS A 43 22.03 15.03 2.84
C CYS A 43 23.48 15.36 2.46
N PRO A 44 23.74 16.04 1.32
CA PRO A 44 25.10 16.37 0.89
C PRO A 44 25.85 17.28 1.89
N MET A 45 25.11 18.09 2.66
CA MET A 45 25.67 18.95 3.71
C MET A 45 25.72 18.27 5.09
N HIS A 46 24.87 17.28 5.32
CA HIS A 46 24.70 16.63 6.63
C HIS A 46 24.75 15.10 6.48
N PRO A 47 25.95 14.50 6.28
CA PRO A 47 26.10 13.07 5.95
C PRO A 47 25.64 12.11 7.05
N LYS A 48 25.37 12.62 8.25
CA LYS A 48 24.78 11.86 9.37
C LYS A 48 23.26 11.66 9.22
N ILE A 49 22.60 12.36 8.31
CA ILE A 49 21.18 12.23 8.02
C ILE A 49 21.02 11.19 6.92
N VAL A 50 20.68 9.96 7.30
CA VAL A 50 20.39 8.87 6.36
C VAL A 50 18.93 8.48 6.49
N LYS A 51 18.22 8.39 5.37
CA LYS A 51 16.83 7.95 5.30
C LYS A 51 16.68 6.86 4.25
N ASN A 52 15.68 6.00 4.42
CA ASN A 52 15.35 4.95 3.44
C ASN A 52 14.32 5.40 2.40
N LYS A 53 14.07 6.71 2.30
CA LYS A 53 13.06 7.34 1.44
C LYS A 53 13.56 8.72 0.96
N PRO A 54 13.15 9.17 -0.23
CA PRO A 54 13.42 10.52 -0.70
C PRO A 54 12.69 11.56 0.18
N GLY A 55 13.16 12.81 0.13
CA GLY A 55 12.55 13.93 0.82
C GLY A 55 13.58 14.98 1.22
N VAL A 56 13.23 15.81 2.20
CA VAL A 56 14.03 16.98 2.60
C VAL A 56 14.83 16.72 3.88
N CYS A 57 16.01 17.32 3.96
CA CYS A 57 16.85 17.34 5.15
C CYS A 57 16.24 18.25 6.24
N PRO A 58 15.99 17.73 7.46
CA PRO A 58 15.38 18.51 8.54
C PRO A 58 16.32 19.58 9.14
N LYS A 59 17.61 19.56 8.78
CA LYS A 59 18.60 20.50 9.31
C LYS A 59 18.75 21.76 8.44
N CYS A 60 18.72 21.61 7.12
CA CYS A 60 18.96 22.71 6.18
C CYS A 60 17.87 22.90 5.12
N GLY A 61 16.87 22.03 5.06
CA GLY A 61 15.78 22.18 4.09
C GLY A 61 16.15 21.82 2.64
N MET A 62 17.36 21.29 2.38
CA MET A 62 17.74 20.80 1.05
C MET A 62 17.27 19.36 0.82
N ASP A 63 17.09 18.98 -0.44
CA ASP A 63 16.73 17.62 -0.82
C ASP A 63 17.80 16.60 -0.44
N LEU A 64 17.35 15.40 -0.06
CA LEU A 64 18.20 14.24 0.17
C LEU A 64 18.52 13.59 -1.17
N VAL A 65 19.79 13.25 -1.37
CA VAL A 65 20.29 12.59 -2.58
C VAL A 65 20.45 11.09 -2.34
N GLU A 66 20.33 10.28 -3.38
CA GLU A 66 20.58 8.84 -3.29
C GLU A 66 22.03 8.60 -2.87
N LYS A 67 22.18 7.77 -1.83
CA LYS A 67 23.44 7.27 -1.32
C LYS A 67 23.64 5.92 -1.99
N GLU A 68 24.43 5.94 -3.05
CA GLU A 68 24.96 4.74 -3.70
C GLU A 68 25.77 3.88 -2.71
#